data_AF-A0A1T3BMT2-F1
#
_entry.id   AF-A0A1T3BMT2-F1
#
_cell.length_a   1.000
_cell.length_b   1.000
_cell.length_c   1.000
_cell.angle_alpha   90.00
_cell.angle_beta   90.00
_cell.angle_gamma   90.00
#
_symmetry.space_group_name_H-M   'P 1'
#
loop_
_entity.id
_entity.type
_entity.pdbx_description
1 polymer ?
#
loop_
_entity_poly.entity_id
_entity_poly.type
_entity_poly.pdbx_seq_one_letter_code
_entity_poly.pdbx_strand_id
1 'polypeptide(L)'
;MFTHIILIGWLCSFVTLSSAIAAGNVCEAEMIGTSKRYGIPLGILYAIGLTETGHKESLQPYALNIDGKTVFAKTQAEALRIFKTAQQRGAKLIDVGCMQINYFYHRKHFSSVAEMLQPHVNVDYAARFLLSLHQKEGNWTMAVARYHAGPNNDPAQKRYVCRVMRNMIASGFGQWTPNSRAFCKNAP
;
A
#
# COMPACT_ATOMS: atom_id res chain seq x y z
N MET A 1 56.89 -51.61 -12.99
CA MET A 1 56.50 -50.19 -13.04
C MET A 1 54.99 -50.14 -12.82
N PHE A 2 54.56 -50.08 -11.56
CA PHE A 2 53.13 -50.04 -11.20
C PHE A 2 52.74 -48.60 -10.92
N THR A 3 51.96 -48.00 -11.82
CA THR A 3 51.43 -46.65 -11.70
C THR A 3 50.17 -46.65 -10.84
N HIS A 4 50.23 -46.00 -9.69
CA HIS A 4 49.08 -45.69 -8.85
C HIS A 4 48.24 -44.56 -9.47
N ILE A 5 46.94 -44.80 -9.68
CA ILE A 5 45.97 -43.77 -10.06
C ILE A 5 45.32 -43.27 -8.77
N ILE A 6 45.62 -42.02 -8.40
CA ILE A 6 44.98 -41.32 -7.28
C ILE A 6 43.72 -40.62 -7.84
N LEU A 7 42.54 -41.12 -7.48
CA LEU A 7 41.26 -40.47 -7.74
C LEU A 7 41.01 -39.40 -6.66
N ILE A 8 41.24 -38.14 -7.00
CA ILE A 8 40.87 -36.99 -6.17
C ILE A 8 39.36 -36.79 -6.32
N GLY A 9 38.60 -37.22 -5.31
CA GLY A 9 37.17 -36.97 -5.20
C GLY A 9 36.89 -35.49 -4.96
N TRP A 10 36.35 -34.80 -5.96
CA TRP A 10 35.85 -33.44 -5.85
C TRP A 10 34.49 -33.46 -5.12
N LEU A 11 34.48 -33.11 -3.83
CA LEU A 11 33.22 -32.84 -3.13
C LEU A 11 32.65 -31.51 -3.65
N CYS A 12 31.67 -31.59 -4.55
CA CYS A 12 30.79 -30.47 -4.84
C CYS A 12 29.90 -30.21 -3.61
N SER A 13 30.33 -29.28 -2.76
CA SER A 13 29.45 -28.68 -1.76
C SER A 13 28.35 -27.90 -2.48
N PHE A 14 27.16 -28.47 -2.58
CA PHE A 14 25.96 -27.76 -3.03
C PHE A 14 25.59 -26.73 -1.99
N VAL A 15 26.05 -25.49 -2.18
CA VAL A 15 25.52 -24.33 -1.43
C VAL A 15 24.11 -24.10 -1.96
N THR A 16 23.11 -24.52 -1.21
CA THR A 16 21.72 -24.14 -1.47
C THR A 16 21.57 -22.65 -1.21
N LEU A 17 21.67 -21.82 -2.26
CA LEU A 17 21.18 -20.45 -2.20
C LEU A 17 19.67 -20.52 -2.04
N SER A 18 19.20 -20.41 -0.80
CA SER A 18 17.79 -20.20 -0.52
C SER A 18 17.46 -18.77 -0.95
N SER A 19 16.97 -18.60 -2.17
CA SER A 19 16.36 -17.35 -2.60
C SER A 19 15.11 -17.14 -1.76
N ALA A 20 15.23 -16.37 -0.68
CA ALA A 20 14.08 -15.81 0.00
C ALA A 20 13.42 -14.82 -0.96
N ILE A 21 12.52 -15.32 -1.82
CA ILE A 21 11.46 -14.49 -2.38
C ILE A 21 10.71 -14.01 -1.13
N ALA A 22 10.90 -12.74 -0.75
CA ALA A 22 10.17 -12.14 0.35
C ALA A 22 8.70 -12.48 0.14
N ALA A 23 8.10 -13.26 1.04
CA ALA A 23 6.69 -13.55 0.98
C ALA A 23 5.99 -12.20 0.96
N GLY A 24 5.41 -11.85 -0.20
CA GLY A 24 4.74 -10.57 -0.39
C GLY A 24 3.73 -10.41 0.73
N ASN A 25 3.75 -9.26 1.38
CA ASN A 25 2.81 -8.99 2.45
C ASN A 25 1.36 -9.09 1.90
N VAL A 26 0.44 -9.50 2.76
CA VAL A 26 -0.95 -9.80 2.40
C VAL A 26 -1.61 -8.63 1.65
N CYS A 27 -1.26 -7.38 1.96
CA CYS A 27 -1.78 -6.23 1.22
C CYS A 27 -1.38 -6.27 -0.26
N GLU A 28 -0.11 -6.52 -0.56
CA GLU A 28 0.46 -6.59 -1.90
C GLU A 28 -0.15 -7.73 -2.71
N ALA A 29 -0.38 -8.88 -2.08
CA ALA A 29 -1.03 -10.03 -2.72
C ALA A 29 -2.45 -9.66 -3.20
N GLU A 30 -3.24 -8.99 -2.35
CA GLU A 30 -4.59 -8.54 -2.69
C GLU A 30 -4.60 -7.47 -3.79
N MET A 31 -3.58 -6.60 -3.83
CA MET A 31 -3.43 -5.58 -4.87
C MET A 31 -3.25 -6.19 -6.25
N ILE A 32 -2.49 -7.28 -6.38
CA ILE A 32 -2.26 -7.94 -7.67
C ILE A 32 -3.58 -8.47 -8.25
N GLY A 33 -4.37 -9.16 -7.45
CA GLY A 33 -5.67 -9.70 -7.89
C GLY A 33 -6.66 -8.58 -8.24
N THR A 34 -6.74 -7.58 -7.37
CA THR A 34 -7.66 -6.44 -7.50
C THR A 34 -7.31 -5.55 -8.70
N SER A 35 -6.02 -5.29 -8.93
CA SER A 35 -5.51 -4.55 -10.10
C SER A 35 -5.99 -5.19 -11.40
N LYS A 36 -5.83 -6.52 -11.53
CA LYS A 36 -6.30 -7.27 -12.71
C LYS A 36 -7.82 -7.20 -12.85
N ARG A 37 -8.56 -7.41 -11.75
CA ARG A 37 -10.02 -7.43 -11.74
C ARG A 37 -10.65 -6.12 -12.22
N TYR A 38 -10.08 -4.98 -11.82
CA TYR A 38 -10.64 -3.66 -12.09
C TYR A 38 -9.90 -2.86 -13.16
N GLY A 39 -8.85 -3.44 -13.77
CA GLY A 39 -8.05 -2.75 -14.80
C GLY A 39 -7.30 -1.53 -14.29
N ILE A 40 -6.98 -1.50 -12.99
CA ILE A 40 -6.21 -0.41 -12.37
C ILE A 40 -4.72 -0.74 -12.51
N PRO A 41 -3.86 0.15 -13.00
CA PRO A 41 -2.42 -0.10 -13.03
C PRO A 41 -1.87 -0.45 -11.65
N LEU A 42 -1.24 -1.62 -11.51
CA LEU A 42 -0.73 -2.11 -10.23
C LEU A 42 0.20 -1.11 -9.55
N GLY A 43 1.05 -0.44 -10.31
CA GLY A 43 1.96 0.59 -9.80
C GLY A 43 1.26 1.78 -9.15
N ILE A 44 0.05 2.14 -9.60
CA ILE A 44 -0.75 3.19 -8.95
C ILE A 44 -1.25 2.70 -7.59
N LEU A 45 -1.88 1.52 -7.57
CA LEU A 45 -2.47 0.96 -6.35
C LEU A 45 -1.40 0.70 -5.29
N TYR A 46 -0.25 0.16 -5.69
CA TYR A 46 0.89 -0.07 -4.82
C TYR A 46 1.50 1.22 -4.28
N ALA A 47 1.71 2.23 -5.13
CA ALA A 47 2.25 3.51 -4.71
C ALA A 47 1.31 4.28 -3.76
N ILE A 48 0.00 4.17 -3.95
CA ILE A 48 -1.00 4.66 -2.98
C ILE A 48 -0.82 3.93 -1.65
N GLY A 49 -0.85 2.59 -1.64
CA GLY A 49 -0.71 1.83 -0.40
C GLY A 49 0.58 2.11 0.36
N LEU A 50 1.72 2.29 -0.34
CA LEU A 50 2.97 2.73 0.29
C LEU A 50 2.88 4.16 0.86
N THR A 51 2.11 5.04 0.24
CA THR A 51 1.88 6.40 0.76
C THR A 51 1.00 6.38 2.00
N GLU A 52 0.05 5.45 2.06
CA GLU A 52 -0.91 5.30 3.14
C GLU A 52 -0.35 4.54 4.36
N THR A 53 0.28 3.39 4.16
CA THR A 53 0.73 2.49 5.24
C THR A 53 2.18 2.07 5.16
N GLY A 54 2.95 2.58 4.19
CA GLY A 54 4.33 2.17 4.00
C GLY A 54 5.18 2.40 5.25
N HIS A 55 5.77 1.33 5.77
CA HIS A 55 6.74 1.37 6.86
C HIS A 55 7.85 0.37 6.58
N LYS A 56 9.10 0.85 6.56
CA LYS A 56 10.29 0.07 6.14
C LYS A 56 10.04 -0.70 4.83
N GLU A 57 9.47 0.00 3.84
CA GLU A 57 9.22 -0.54 2.48
C GLU A 57 8.21 -1.69 2.39
N SER A 58 7.42 -1.91 3.45
CA SER A 58 6.32 -2.88 3.46
C SER A 58 5.02 -2.21 3.86
N LEU A 59 3.90 -2.66 3.27
CA LEU A 59 2.57 -2.19 3.68
C LEU A 59 2.24 -2.71 5.09
N GLN A 60 1.22 -2.19 5.75
CA GLN A 60 0.89 -2.65 7.10
C GLN A 60 -0.60 -2.96 7.18
N PRO A 61 -1.01 -4.25 7.13
CA PRO A 61 -2.42 -4.64 6.96
C PRO A 61 -3.33 -4.22 8.11
N TYR A 62 -2.74 -3.97 9.28
CA TYR A 62 -3.46 -3.59 10.50
C TYR A 62 -2.98 -2.23 11.04
N ALA A 63 -2.46 -1.37 10.15
CA ALA A 63 -2.19 0.02 10.48
C ALA A 63 -3.47 0.77 10.78
N LEU A 64 -3.39 1.67 11.77
CA LEU A 64 -4.41 2.63 12.12
C LEU A 64 -3.79 4.02 12.11
N ASN A 65 -4.51 4.99 11.55
CA ASN A 65 -4.26 6.40 11.82
C ASN A 65 -5.42 6.91 12.68
N ILE A 66 -5.14 7.41 13.88
CA ILE A 66 -6.14 7.86 14.85
C ILE A 66 -5.94 9.36 15.05
N ASP A 67 -6.80 10.18 14.45
CA ASP A 67 -6.74 11.64 14.47
C ASP A 67 -5.32 12.19 14.15
N GLY A 68 -4.64 11.59 13.18
CA GLY A 68 -3.29 11.94 12.76
C GLY A 68 -2.16 11.13 13.41
N LYS A 69 -2.47 10.29 14.41
CA LYS A 69 -1.47 9.44 15.08
C LYS A 69 -1.45 8.03 14.52
N THR A 70 -0.33 7.64 13.93
CA THR A 70 -0.12 6.28 13.42
C THR A 70 0.10 5.26 14.54
N VAL A 71 -0.54 4.10 14.41
CA VAL A 71 -0.38 2.93 15.28
C VAL A 71 -0.33 1.67 14.40
N PHE A 72 0.64 0.80 14.65
CA PHE A 72 0.79 -0.47 13.95
C PHE A 72 0.43 -1.63 14.88
N ALA A 73 -0.71 -2.26 14.63
CA ALA A 73 -1.10 -3.49 15.32
C ALA A 73 -0.47 -4.71 14.63
N LYS A 74 -0.24 -5.78 15.39
CA LYS A 74 0.29 -7.05 14.88
C LYS A 74 -0.79 -7.94 14.27
N THR A 75 -2.04 -7.78 14.72
CA THR A 75 -3.17 -8.61 14.30
C THR A 75 -4.43 -7.79 14.08
N GLN A 76 -5.36 -8.33 13.30
CA GLN A 76 -6.69 -7.74 13.10
C GLN A 76 -7.44 -7.55 14.43
N ALA A 77 -7.36 -8.54 15.33
CA ALA A 77 -8.01 -8.48 16.64
C ALA A 77 -7.43 -7.35 17.52
N GLU A 78 -6.11 -7.16 17.48
CA GLU A 78 -5.46 -6.04 18.17
C GLU A 78 -5.87 -4.68 17.58
N ALA A 79 -5.84 -4.53 16.25
CA ALA A 79 -6.31 -3.30 15.60
C ALA A 79 -7.77 -2.99 15.96
N LEU A 80 -8.64 -4.00 15.97
CA LEU A 80 -10.04 -3.81 16.35
C LEU A 80 -10.19 -3.35 17.81
N ARG A 81 -9.40 -3.87 18.74
CA ARG A 81 -9.39 -3.39 20.14
C ARG A 81 -8.93 -1.95 20.22
N ILE A 82 -7.81 -1.60 19.58
CA ILE A 82 -7.27 -0.23 19.56
C ILE A 82 -8.29 0.74 18.97
N PHE A 83 -8.91 0.38 17.85
CA PHE A 83 -9.98 1.15 17.22
C PHE A 83 -11.13 1.41 18.20
N LYS A 84 -11.67 0.36 18.83
CA LYS A 84 -12.79 0.49 19.77
C LYS A 84 -12.44 1.40 20.94
N THR A 85 -11.23 1.26 21.51
CA THR A 85 -10.76 2.14 22.57
C THR A 85 -10.61 3.58 22.11
N ALA A 86 -10.09 3.83 20.91
CA ALA A 86 -9.97 5.18 20.35
C ALA A 86 -11.35 5.82 20.14
N GLN A 87 -12.31 5.08 19.59
CA GLN A 87 -13.68 5.53 19.39
C GLN A 87 -14.37 5.86 20.73
N GLN A 88 -14.21 5.01 21.74
CA GLN A 88 -14.71 5.27 23.11
C GLN A 88 -14.11 6.54 23.73
N ARG A 89 -12.89 6.90 23.35
CA ARG A 89 -12.22 8.14 23.77
C ARG A 89 -12.58 9.36 22.91
N GLY A 90 -13.52 9.22 21.98
CA GLY A 90 -14.04 10.31 21.16
C GLY A 90 -13.28 10.56 19.86
N ALA A 91 -12.36 9.68 19.46
CA ALA A 91 -11.68 9.81 18.18
C ALA A 91 -12.68 9.74 17.02
N LYS A 92 -12.55 10.64 16.05
CA LYS A 92 -13.52 10.78 14.94
C LYS A 92 -12.94 10.30 13.61
N LEU A 93 -11.71 10.68 13.31
CA LEU A 93 -11.05 10.37 12.05
C LEU A 93 -10.10 9.20 12.30
N ILE A 94 -10.55 8.00 11.95
CA ILE A 94 -9.76 6.79 12.08
C ILE A 94 -9.62 6.12 10.71
N ASP A 95 -8.41 6.05 10.18
CA ASP A 95 -8.10 5.31 8.95
C ASP A 95 -7.64 3.91 9.28
N VAL A 96 -8.06 2.92 8.48
CA VAL A 96 -7.81 1.51 8.78
C VAL A 96 -7.23 0.72 7.62
N GLY A 97 -6.31 -0.17 7.96
CA GLY A 97 -5.82 -1.24 7.11
C GLY A 97 -4.92 -0.81 5.95
N CYS A 98 -4.64 -1.75 5.04
CA CYS A 98 -3.70 -1.64 3.92
C CYS A 98 -3.74 -0.30 3.17
N MET A 99 -4.96 0.22 2.95
CA MET A 99 -5.23 1.37 2.10
C MET A 99 -5.75 2.59 2.86
N GLN A 100 -5.64 2.57 4.21
CA GLN A 100 -6.08 3.64 5.12
C GLN A 100 -7.48 4.18 4.79
N ILE A 101 -8.46 3.28 4.74
CA ILE A 101 -9.85 3.67 4.51
C ILE A 101 -10.39 4.39 5.74
N ASN A 102 -10.77 5.65 5.58
CA ASN A 102 -11.30 6.45 6.68
C ASN A 102 -12.69 5.96 7.12
N TYR A 103 -12.80 5.57 8.40
CA TYR A 103 -14.04 5.08 8.99
C TYR A 103 -15.18 6.09 8.93
N PHE A 104 -14.91 7.37 9.24
CA PHE A 104 -15.95 8.40 9.30
C PHE A 104 -16.68 8.55 7.95
N TYR A 105 -15.92 8.56 6.85
CA TYR A 105 -16.47 8.75 5.51
C TYR A 105 -17.03 7.46 4.88
N HIS A 106 -16.39 6.31 5.12
CA HIS A 106 -16.63 5.11 4.30
C HIS A 106 -17.34 3.96 5.02
N ARG A 107 -17.54 4.02 6.36
CA ARG A 107 -18.13 2.91 7.14
C ARG A 107 -19.44 2.35 6.62
N LYS A 108 -20.28 3.16 5.96
CA LYS A 108 -21.58 2.73 5.41
C LYS A 108 -21.48 1.66 4.32
N HIS A 109 -20.29 1.45 3.76
CA HIS A 109 -20.02 0.44 2.73
C HIS A 109 -19.59 -0.90 3.29
N PHE A 110 -19.55 -1.04 4.62
CA PHE A 110 -19.09 -2.23 5.32
C PHE A 110 -20.10 -2.60 6.41
N SER A 111 -20.22 -3.89 6.69
CA SER A 111 -21.00 -4.44 7.79
C SER A 111 -20.39 -4.12 9.16
N SER A 112 -19.06 -3.97 9.22
CA SER A 112 -18.34 -3.73 10.48
C SER A 112 -16.93 -3.19 10.27
N VAL A 113 -16.33 -2.66 11.34
CA VAL A 113 -14.90 -2.30 11.35
C VAL A 113 -14.00 -3.53 11.22
N ALA A 114 -14.45 -4.67 11.74
CA ALA A 114 -13.72 -5.93 11.58
C ALA A 114 -13.57 -6.28 10.09
N GLU A 115 -14.64 -6.13 9.32
CA GLU A 115 -14.60 -6.30 7.86
C GLU A 115 -13.70 -5.26 7.18
N MET A 116 -13.76 -3.98 7.58
CA MET A 116 -12.86 -2.94 7.04
C MET A 116 -11.37 -3.25 7.23
N LEU A 117 -11.02 -4.01 8.29
CA LEU A 117 -9.66 -4.44 8.60
C LEU A 117 -9.25 -5.75 7.89
N GLN A 118 -10.13 -6.42 7.16
CA GLN A 118 -9.76 -7.58 6.34
C GLN A 118 -9.00 -7.09 5.10
N PRO A 119 -7.75 -7.55 4.85
CA PRO A 119 -6.93 -7.03 3.75
C PRO A 119 -7.63 -7.08 2.39
N HIS A 120 -8.26 -8.20 2.04
CA HIS A 120 -8.95 -8.35 0.76
C HIS A 120 -10.12 -7.36 0.59
N VAL A 121 -10.94 -7.16 1.63
CA VAL A 121 -12.08 -6.23 1.60
C VAL A 121 -11.59 -4.77 1.56
N ASN A 122 -10.55 -4.45 2.32
CA ASN A 122 -9.94 -3.13 2.38
C ASN A 122 -9.38 -2.71 1.02
N VAL A 123 -8.57 -3.58 0.40
CA VAL A 123 -7.94 -3.34 -0.91
C VAL A 123 -8.98 -3.31 -2.02
N ASP A 124 -9.96 -4.23 -2.02
CA ASP A 124 -11.05 -4.24 -3.00
C ASP A 124 -11.87 -2.93 -2.96
N TYR A 125 -12.23 -2.47 -1.76
CA TYR A 125 -12.95 -1.21 -1.60
C TYR A 125 -12.14 -0.02 -2.09
N ALA A 126 -10.85 0.06 -1.71
CA ALA A 126 -9.95 1.13 -2.12
C ALA A 126 -9.84 1.20 -3.65
N ALA A 127 -9.70 0.05 -4.31
CA ALA A 127 -9.62 -0.03 -5.75
C ALA A 127 -10.91 0.42 -6.44
N ARG A 128 -12.09 -0.03 -5.98
CA ARG A 128 -13.38 0.44 -6.52
C ARG A 128 -13.56 1.93 -6.32
N PHE A 129 -13.19 2.45 -5.14
CA PHE A 129 -13.23 3.88 -4.86
C PHE A 129 -12.32 4.65 -5.81
N LEU A 130 -11.06 4.25 -5.95
CA LEU A 130 -10.11 4.87 -6.88
C LEU A 130 -10.60 4.83 -8.33
N LEU A 131 -11.17 3.71 -8.78
CA LEU A 131 -11.77 3.59 -10.11
C LEU A 131 -12.92 4.57 -10.31
N SER A 132 -13.78 4.75 -9.29
CA SER A 132 -14.87 5.73 -9.37
C SER A 132 -14.37 7.17 -9.49
N LEU A 133 -13.25 7.50 -8.82
CA LEU A 133 -12.59 8.79 -8.95
C LEU A 133 -11.98 8.95 -10.34
N HIS A 134 -11.35 7.89 -10.88
CA HIS A 134 -10.82 7.90 -12.24
C HIS A 134 -11.92 8.15 -13.29
N GLN A 135 -13.07 7.48 -13.15
CA GLN A 135 -14.22 7.69 -14.02
C GLN A 135 -14.76 9.13 -13.93
N LYS A 136 -14.78 9.71 -12.73
CA LYS A 136 -15.26 11.08 -12.51
C LYS A 136 -14.31 12.16 -13.02
N GLU A 137 -13.01 11.98 -12.81
CA GLU A 137 -11.98 13.01 -13.06
C GLU A 137 -11.28 12.83 -14.42
N GLY A 138 -11.50 11.68 -15.08
CA GLY A 138 -11.01 11.38 -16.43
C GLY A 138 -9.52 11.05 -16.54
N ASN A 139 -8.76 11.12 -15.44
CA ASN A 139 -7.34 10.76 -15.43
C ASN A 139 -6.86 10.29 -14.05
N TRP A 140 -5.81 9.45 -14.05
CA TRP A 140 -5.27 8.84 -12.84
C TRP A 140 -4.65 9.84 -11.86
N THR A 141 -3.98 10.88 -12.35
CA THR A 141 -3.34 11.88 -11.48
C THR A 141 -4.37 12.57 -10.58
N MET A 142 -5.50 12.97 -11.16
CA MET A 142 -6.59 13.59 -10.40
C MET A 142 -7.35 12.58 -9.54
N ALA A 143 -7.49 11.32 -9.99
CA ALA A 143 -8.03 10.26 -9.15
C ALA A 143 -7.20 10.03 -7.89
N VAL A 144 -5.88 9.98 -8.02
CA VAL A 144 -4.92 9.88 -6.91
C VAL A 144 -5.02 11.09 -5.99
N ALA A 145 -5.07 12.30 -6.55
CA ALA A 145 -5.26 13.52 -5.75
C ALA A 145 -6.54 13.47 -4.91
N ARG A 146 -7.64 13.03 -5.52
CA ARG A 146 -8.98 12.92 -4.91
C ARG A 146 -9.11 11.79 -3.91
N TYR A 147 -8.28 10.75 -4.03
CA TYR A 147 -8.28 9.62 -3.10
C TYR A 147 -7.99 10.09 -1.68
N HIS A 148 -7.06 11.04 -1.53
CA HIS A 148 -6.64 11.56 -0.23
C HIS A 148 -7.33 12.86 0.18
N ALA A 149 -7.62 13.75 -0.78
CA ALA A 149 -8.11 15.10 -0.48
C ALA A 149 -9.31 15.51 -1.34
N GLY A 150 -10.31 16.11 -0.70
CA GLY A 150 -11.51 16.59 -1.36
C GLY A 150 -11.28 17.70 -2.41
N PRO A 151 -12.33 18.05 -3.18
CA PRO A 151 -12.33 19.23 -4.06
C PRO A 151 -12.02 20.47 -3.24
N ASN A 152 -11.10 21.31 -3.74
CA ASN A 152 -10.66 22.59 -3.16
C ASN A 152 -9.51 22.52 -2.13
N ASN A 153 -8.75 21.42 -2.06
CA ASN A 153 -7.51 21.36 -1.27
C ASN A 153 -6.28 21.05 -2.14
N ASP A 154 -6.01 21.93 -3.09
CA ASP A 154 -4.93 21.77 -4.08
C ASP A 154 -3.54 21.59 -3.43
N PRO A 155 -3.18 22.28 -2.32
CA PRO A 155 -1.91 22.03 -1.65
C PRO A 155 -1.79 20.60 -1.10
N ALA A 156 -2.85 20.05 -0.49
CA ALA A 156 -2.81 18.66 0.00
C ALA A 156 -2.79 17.65 -1.15
N GLN A 157 -3.58 17.88 -2.19
CA GLN A 157 -3.60 17.07 -3.41
C GLN A 157 -2.22 17.00 -4.05
N LYS A 158 -1.56 18.16 -4.25
CA LYS A 158 -0.21 18.24 -4.83
C LYS A 158 0.80 17.45 -3.99
N ARG A 159 0.83 17.66 -2.67
CA ARG A 159 1.71 16.93 -1.75
C ARG A 159 1.50 15.42 -1.85
N TYR A 160 0.24 15.00 -1.88
CA TYR A 160 -0.11 13.59 -1.95
C TYR A 160 0.31 12.95 -3.29
N VAL A 161 -0.05 13.56 -4.43
CA VAL A 161 0.36 13.10 -5.76
C VAL A 161 1.88 12.95 -5.86
N CYS A 162 2.63 13.90 -5.32
CA CYS A 162 4.10 13.84 -5.36
C CYS A 162 4.69 12.73 -4.48
N ARG A 163 4.08 12.42 -3.32
CA ARG A 163 4.46 11.25 -2.52
C ARG A 163 4.19 9.95 -3.27
N VAL A 164 3.01 9.82 -3.89
CA VAL A 164 2.66 8.66 -4.72
C VAL A 164 3.62 8.50 -5.90
N MET A 165 3.96 9.58 -6.61
CA MET A 165 4.94 9.53 -7.71
C MET A 165 6.33 9.08 -7.25
N ARG A 166 6.80 9.56 -6.08
CA ARG A 166 8.08 9.09 -5.50
C ARG A 166 8.06 7.60 -5.25
N ASN A 167 7.00 7.08 -4.61
CA ASN A 167 6.85 5.65 -4.33
C ASN A 167 6.77 4.84 -5.62
N MET A 168 5.99 5.29 -6.61
CA MET A 168 5.88 4.61 -7.91
C MET A 168 7.24 4.46 -8.61
N ILE A 169 8.07 5.51 -8.57
CA ILE A 169 9.39 5.51 -9.21
C ILE A 169 10.39 4.67 -8.40
N ALA A 170 10.40 4.83 -7.07
CA ALA A 170 11.27 4.05 -6.19
C ALA A 170 10.99 2.54 -6.30
N SER A 171 9.75 2.16 -6.54
CA SER A 171 9.33 0.77 -6.73
C SER A 171 9.45 0.27 -8.18
N GLY A 172 10.04 1.04 -9.09
CA GLY A 172 10.31 0.62 -10.47
C GLY A 172 9.11 0.63 -11.41
N PHE A 173 7.96 1.19 -11.02
CA PHE A 173 6.76 1.29 -11.84
C PHE A 173 6.73 2.51 -12.77
N GLY A 174 7.76 3.34 -12.74
CA GLY A 174 7.83 4.53 -13.58
C GLY A 174 9.16 5.26 -13.48
N GLN A 175 9.25 6.38 -14.20
CA GLN A 175 10.42 7.25 -14.22
C GLN A 175 9.99 8.71 -14.11
N TRP A 176 10.86 9.54 -13.54
CA TRP A 176 10.65 10.98 -13.51
C TRP A 176 10.70 11.57 -14.93
N THR A 177 9.67 12.34 -15.29
CA THR A 177 9.64 13.14 -16.51
C THR A 177 9.97 14.61 -16.19
N PRO A 178 10.35 15.44 -17.18
CA PRO A 178 10.52 16.88 -16.95
C PRO A 178 9.27 17.52 -16.32
N ASN A 179 8.07 17.16 -16.81
CA ASN A 179 6.80 17.68 -16.30
C ASN A 179 6.53 17.25 -14.86
N SER A 180 6.76 15.97 -14.51
CA SER A 180 6.52 15.51 -13.14
C SER A 180 7.53 16.08 -12.15
N ARG A 181 8.80 16.30 -12.56
CA ARG A 181 9.79 17.02 -11.76
C ARG A 181 9.40 18.47 -11.53
N ALA A 182 8.97 19.18 -12.58
CA ALA A 182 8.51 20.56 -12.50
C ALA A 182 7.27 20.68 -11.60
N PHE A 183 6.29 19.79 -11.76
CA PHE A 183 5.09 19.74 -10.94
C PHE A 183 5.44 19.51 -9.46
N CYS A 184 6.28 18.50 -9.16
CA CYS A 184 6.67 18.17 -7.78
C CYS A 184 7.77 19.05 -7.20
N LYS A 185 8.22 20.08 -7.92
CA LYS A 185 9.14 21.07 -7.40
C LYS A 185 8.52 21.72 -6.15
N ASN A 186 9.31 21.75 -5.06
CA ASN A 186 8.94 22.29 -3.75
C ASN A 186 7.76 21.56 -3.06
N ALA A 187 7.37 20.37 -3.53
CA ALA A 187 6.45 19.53 -2.79
C ALA A 187 7.22 18.84 -1.64
N PRO A 188 6.82 19.03 -0.36
CA PRO A 188 7.46 18.37 0.77
C PRO A 188 7.38 16.84 0.72
#